data_AF-A0A939KZN1-F1
#
_entry.id   AF-A0A939KZN1-F1
#
_cell.length_a   1.000
_cell.length_b   1.000
_cell.length_c   1.000
_cell.angle_alpha   90.00
_cell.angle_beta   90.00
_cell.angle_gamma   90.00
#
_symmetry.space_group_name_H-M   'P 1'
#
loop_
_entity.id
_entity.type
_entity.pdbx_description
1 polymer ?
#
loop_
_entity_poly.entity_id
_entity_poly.type
_entity_poly.pdbx_seq_one_letter_code
_entity_poly.pdbx_strand_id
1 'polypeptide(L)'
;MGFNDSWLQNLPEKFLCVDPESIKRQLESVLKDYPTLNPHGFVSASVAFGKAPQETDLKPSDFLKDADIYIPTIILCRQWLQDHQFRQTFNKAHSSYGYKHMVERRTNTYITNGAFIAAALTLDIPVKQCHPDSPNVYLPISEKSLTKEDLSAW
;
A
#
# COMPACT_ATOMS: atom_id res chain seq x y z
N MET A 1 -9.06 5.85 -24.42
CA MET A 1 -7.76 5.33 -24.89
C MET A 1 -7.46 4.11 -24.06
N GLY A 2 -7.57 2.90 -24.62
CA GLY A 2 -7.28 1.67 -23.87
C GLY A 2 -5.78 1.51 -23.75
N PHE A 3 -5.28 1.35 -22.52
CA PHE A 3 -3.91 0.90 -22.31
C PHE A 3 -3.80 -0.55 -22.75
N ASN A 4 -2.74 -0.85 -23.48
CA ASN A 4 -2.36 -2.21 -23.83
C ASN A 4 -1.92 -2.91 -22.53
N ASP A 5 -2.48 -4.08 -22.22
CA ASP A 5 -2.18 -4.96 -21.08
C ASP A 5 -0.72 -5.47 -21.05
N SER A 6 0.19 -4.81 -21.76
CA SER A 6 1.62 -5.09 -21.90
C SER A 6 2.37 -5.17 -20.57
N TRP A 7 1.86 -4.59 -19.48
CA TRP A 7 2.48 -4.74 -18.16
C TRP A 7 2.21 -6.11 -17.53
N LEU A 8 1.08 -6.76 -17.86
CA LEU A 8 0.83 -8.16 -17.45
C LEU A 8 1.82 -9.12 -18.09
N GLN A 9 2.35 -8.80 -19.28
CA GLN A 9 3.23 -9.68 -20.05
C GLN A 9 4.66 -9.81 -19.48
N ASN A 10 5.05 -8.95 -18.55
CA ASN A 10 6.37 -8.97 -17.92
C ASN A 10 6.33 -9.29 -16.42
N LEU A 11 5.15 -9.59 -15.88
CA LEU A 11 5.05 -10.04 -14.50
C LEU A 11 5.40 -11.53 -14.41
N PRO A 12 6.22 -11.97 -13.43
CA PRO A 12 6.55 -13.37 -13.26
C PRO A 12 5.28 -14.25 -13.17
N GLU A 13 5.32 -15.54 -13.53
CA GLU A 13 4.11 -16.39 -13.58
C GLU A 13 3.28 -16.42 -12.29
N LYS A 14 3.91 -16.25 -11.12
CA LYS A 14 3.22 -16.13 -9.81
C LYS A 14 2.29 -14.90 -9.71
N PHE A 15 2.32 -14.00 -10.68
CA PHE A 15 1.54 -12.76 -10.76
C PHE A 15 0.34 -12.88 -11.70
N LEU A 16 0.27 -13.92 -12.53
CA LEU A 16 -0.80 -14.13 -13.53
C LEU A 16 -2.13 -14.61 -12.91
N CYS A 17 -2.18 -14.90 -11.60
CA CYS A 17 -3.37 -15.42 -10.92
C CYS A 17 -4.17 -14.36 -10.13
N VAL A 18 -3.73 -13.09 -10.12
CA VAL A 18 -4.42 -12.02 -9.39
C VAL A 18 -5.28 -11.22 -10.36
N ASP A 19 -6.60 -11.43 -10.31
CA ASP A 19 -7.59 -10.66 -11.09
C ASP A 19 -7.58 -9.18 -10.65
N PRO A 20 -7.17 -8.22 -11.51
CA PRO A 20 -7.14 -6.80 -11.19
C PRO A 20 -8.51 -6.25 -10.77
N GLU A 21 -9.60 -6.77 -11.33
CA GLU A 21 -10.95 -6.34 -10.97
C GLU A 21 -11.34 -6.84 -9.57
N SER A 22 -10.86 -8.01 -9.17
CA SER A 22 -10.99 -8.48 -7.78
C SER A 22 -10.24 -7.57 -6.80
N ILE A 23 -9.04 -7.13 -7.16
CA ILE A 23 -8.28 -6.16 -6.35
C ILE A 23 -8.99 -4.82 -6.24
N LYS A 24 -9.59 -4.34 -7.34
CA LYS A 24 -10.40 -3.13 -7.34
C LYS A 24 -11.59 -3.23 -6.38
N ARG A 25 -12.36 -4.31 -6.42
CA ARG A 25 -13.49 -4.53 -5.51
C ARG A 25 -13.05 -4.60 -4.04
N GLN A 26 -11.91 -5.24 -3.76
CA GLN A 26 -11.34 -5.27 -2.41
C GLN A 26 -10.89 -3.88 -1.96
N LEU A 27 -10.28 -3.11 -2.85
CA LEU A 27 -9.91 -1.72 -2.59
C LEU A 27 -11.14 -0.85 -2.30
N GLU A 28 -12.22 -0.99 -3.06
CA GLU A 28 -13.49 -0.29 -2.78
C GLU A 28 -14.02 -0.61 -1.38
N SER A 29 -13.97 -1.88 -0.96
CA SER A 29 -14.33 -2.27 0.41
C SER A 29 -13.42 -1.62 1.44
N VAL A 30 -12.10 -1.65 1.21
CA VAL A 30 -11.12 -1.01 2.09
C VAL A 30 -11.39 0.50 2.21
N LEU A 31 -11.65 1.21 1.12
CA LEU A 31 -11.89 2.66 1.16
C LEU A 31 -13.20 3.02 1.87
N LYS A 32 -14.17 2.10 1.89
CA LYS A 32 -15.40 2.24 2.68
C LYS A 32 -15.14 2.10 4.17
N ASP A 33 -14.32 1.14 4.57
CA ASP A 33 -13.97 0.89 5.98
C ASP A 33 -12.93 1.89 6.52
N TYR A 34 -12.09 2.42 5.63
CA TYR A 34 -10.99 3.33 5.91
C TYR A 34 -11.12 4.62 5.08
N PRO A 35 -12.12 5.48 5.35
CA PRO A 35 -12.42 6.66 4.54
C PRO A 35 -11.35 7.77 4.61
N THR A 36 -10.35 7.64 5.47
CA THR A 36 -9.21 8.56 5.58
C THR A 36 -7.98 8.06 4.83
N LEU A 37 -8.02 6.89 4.20
CA LEU A 37 -6.92 6.36 3.39
C LEU A 37 -6.96 6.96 1.98
N ASN A 38 -5.86 7.60 1.58
CA ASN A 38 -5.64 8.13 0.23
C ASN A 38 -4.28 7.63 -0.32
N PRO A 39 -3.88 7.97 -1.56
CA PRO A 39 -2.61 7.50 -2.12
C PRO A 39 -1.36 7.92 -1.31
N HIS A 40 -1.41 8.97 -0.49
CA HIS A 40 -0.30 9.34 0.40
C HIS A 40 -0.30 8.60 1.75
N GLY A 41 -1.36 7.86 2.08
CA GLY A 41 -1.53 7.14 3.34
C GLY A 41 -2.76 7.61 4.10
N PHE A 42 -2.73 7.53 5.43
CA PHE A 42 -3.84 8.05 6.24
C PHE A 42 -3.79 9.58 6.36
N VAL A 43 -4.92 10.23 6.14
CA VAL A 43 -5.06 11.67 6.42
C VAL A 43 -4.96 11.90 7.93
N SER A 44 -4.27 12.98 8.34
CA SER A 44 -4.11 13.32 9.75
C SER A 44 -5.47 13.61 10.41
N ALA A 45 -5.58 13.29 11.70
CA ALA A 45 -6.74 13.68 12.50
C ALA A 45 -6.96 15.20 12.47
N SER A 46 -5.88 16.00 12.46
CA SER A 46 -5.96 17.46 12.34
C SER A 46 -6.61 17.98 11.04
N VAL A 47 -6.51 17.23 9.93
CA VAL A 47 -7.23 17.54 8.68
C VAL A 47 -8.66 16.99 8.74
N ALA A 48 -8.88 15.83 9.37
CA ALA A 48 -10.21 15.26 9.56
C ALA A 48 -11.13 16.09 10.49
N PHE A 49 -10.56 16.87 11.44
CA PHE A 49 -11.29 17.60 12.48
C PHE A 49 -11.25 19.14 12.36
N GLY A 50 -11.06 19.70 11.16
CA GLY A 50 -11.44 21.11 10.92
C GLY A 50 -10.37 22.05 10.36
N LYS A 51 -9.26 21.55 9.83
CA LYS A 51 -8.52 22.32 8.81
C LYS A 51 -9.18 22.09 7.46
N ALA A 52 -9.47 23.18 6.72
CA ALA A 52 -9.95 23.08 5.35
C ALA A 52 -8.94 22.23 4.55
N PRO A 53 -9.39 21.19 3.81
CA PRO A 53 -8.51 20.45 2.91
C PRO A 53 -7.84 21.43 1.96
N GLN A 54 -6.52 21.35 1.79
CA GLN A 54 -5.89 22.08 0.71
C GLN A 54 -6.28 21.43 -0.62
N GLU A 55 -6.36 22.20 -1.72
CA GLU A 55 -6.70 21.65 -3.05
C GLU A 55 -5.76 20.51 -3.49
N THR A 56 -4.57 20.43 -2.90
CA THR A 56 -3.55 19.40 -3.14
C THR A 56 -3.75 18.11 -2.32
N ASP A 57 -4.69 18.07 -1.39
CA ASP A 57 -4.93 16.89 -0.56
C ASP A 57 -5.69 15.83 -1.38
N LEU A 58 -4.99 14.73 -1.69
CA LEU A 58 -5.62 13.61 -2.39
C LEU A 58 -6.77 13.02 -1.57
N LYS A 59 -7.81 12.62 -2.28
CA LYS A 59 -9.01 11.99 -1.73
C LYS A 59 -8.89 10.46 -1.84
N PRO A 60 -9.60 9.70 -0.99
CA PRO A 60 -9.72 8.25 -1.15
C PRO A 60 -10.17 7.86 -2.57
N SER A 61 -11.07 8.65 -3.18
CA SER A 61 -11.56 8.40 -4.54
C SER A 61 -10.49 8.50 -5.62
N ASP A 62 -9.34 9.13 -5.36
CA ASP A 62 -8.26 9.23 -6.34
C ASP A 62 -7.60 7.87 -6.60
N PHE A 63 -7.67 6.93 -5.65
CA PHE A 63 -7.33 5.52 -5.92
C PHE A 63 -8.15 4.92 -7.07
N LEU A 64 -9.46 5.23 -7.09
CA LEU A 64 -10.40 4.62 -8.03
C LEU A 64 -10.42 5.36 -9.37
N LYS A 65 -10.19 6.67 -9.37
CA LYS A 65 -10.06 7.46 -10.61
C LYS A 65 -8.85 7.03 -11.42
N ASP A 66 -7.72 6.80 -10.74
CA ASP A 66 -6.46 6.38 -11.36
C ASP A 66 -6.16 4.90 -11.07
N ALA A 67 -7.21 4.06 -11.10
CA ALA A 67 -7.11 2.64 -10.77
C ALA A 67 -6.05 1.90 -11.61
N ASP A 68 -5.89 2.29 -12.89
CA ASP A 68 -4.89 1.72 -13.79
C ASP A 68 -3.44 1.96 -13.32
N ILE A 69 -3.22 2.99 -12.49
CA ILE A 69 -1.91 3.29 -11.88
C ILE A 69 -1.76 2.54 -10.56
N TYR A 70 -2.79 2.56 -9.72
CA TYR A 70 -2.69 2.05 -8.35
C TYR A 70 -2.89 0.54 -8.22
N ILE A 71 -3.77 -0.08 -9.01
CA ILE A 71 -4.01 -1.53 -8.91
C ILE A 71 -2.73 -2.34 -9.16
N PRO A 72 -1.93 -2.08 -10.21
CA PRO A 72 -0.67 -2.81 -10.41
C PRO A 72 0.28 -2.68 -9.22
N THR A 73 0.44 -1.47 -8.66
CA THR A 73 1.32 -1.25 -7.50
C THR A 73 0.81 -1.91 -6.22
N ILE A 74 -0.50 -1.97 -6.01
CA ILE A 74 -1.14 -2.72 -4.92
C ILE A 74 -0.84 -4.22 -5.07
N ILE A 75 -0.93 -4.78 -6.29
CA ILE A 75 -0.61 -6.19 -6.56
C ILE A 75 0.85 -6.49 -6.18
N LEU A 76 1.80 -5.66 -6.63
CA LEU A 76 3.22 -5.79 -6.27
C LEU A 76 3.44 -5.80 -4.76
N CYS A 77 2.78 -4.88 -4.05
CA CYS A 77 2.86 -4.80 -2.59
C CYS A 77 2.28 -6.05 -1.92
N ARG A 78 1.14 -6.58 -2.40
CA ARG A 78 0.53 -7.80 -1.85
C ARG A 78 1.47 -8.98 -1.94
N GLN A 79 2.13 -9.16 -3.08
CA GLN A 79 3.06 -10.27 -3.28
C GLN A 79 4.29 -10.13 -2.39
N TRP A 80 4.82 -8.92 -2.25
CA TRP A 80 5.89 -8.68 -1.30
C TRP A 80 5.45 -9.01 0.13
N LEU A 81 4.25 -8.59 0.55
CA LEU A 81 3.70 -8.89 1.87
C LEU A 81 3.49 -10.40 2.10
N GLN A 82 3.06 -11.14 1.09
CA GLN A 82 2.85 -12.59 1.16
C GLN A 82 4.15 -13.40 1.30
N ASP A 83 5.29 -12.83 0.88
CA ASP A 83 6.61 -13.47 1.05
C ASP A 83 7.15 -13.34 2.50
N HIS A 84 6.46 -12.63 3.38
CA HIS A 84 6.94 -12.30 4.73
C HIS A 84 6.15 -12.99 5.85
N GLN A 85 6.81 -13.12 7.01
CA GLN A 85 6.18 -13.65 8.22
C GLN A 85 5.64 -12.53 9.09
N PHE A 86 4.48 -12.76 9.71
CA PHE A 86 3.83 -11.80 10.59
C PHE A 86 3.93 -12.22 12.06
N ARG A 87 3.87 -11.24 12.95
CA ARG A 87 3.93 -11.37 14.41
C ARG A 87 2.57 -11.02 15.02
N GLN A 88 2.39 -11.34 16.29
CA GLN A 88 1.20 -10.91 17.05
C GLN A 88 1.25 -9.42 17.47
N THR A 89 2.43 -8.80 17.39
CA THR A 89 2.65 -7.41 17.82
C THR A 89 3.13 -6.56 16.64
N PHE A 90 2.68 -5.31 16.57
CA PHE A 90 3.19 -4.34 15.60
C PHE A 90 4.71 -4.15 15.73
N ASN A 91 5.38 -4.24 14.60
CA ASN A 91 6.79 -3.92 14.50
C ASN A 91 6.95 -2.40 14.29
N LYS A 92 7.76 -1.76 15.13
CA LYS A 92 8.01 -0.32 15.09
C LYS A 92 9.37 0.06 14.49
N ALA A 93 10.17 -0.93 14.07
CA ALA A 93 11.47 -0.70 13.45
C ALA A 93 11.33 0.03 12.09
N HIS A 94 10.28 -0.31 11.33
CA HIS A 94 9.95 0.32 10.06
C HIS A 94 8.48 0.74 10.05
N SER A 95 8.18 1.79 9.29
CA SER A 95 6.80 2.17 8.96
C SER A 95 6.46 1.74 7.53
N SER A 96 5.20 1.90 7.13
CA SER A 96 4.76 1.71 5.73
C SER A 96 5.59 2.50 4.73
N TYR A 97 6.14 3.65 5.12
CA TYR A 97 7.08 4.41 4.28
C TYR A 97 8.41 3.69 4.08
N GLY A 98 8.94 3.03 5.12
CA GLY A 98 10.11 2.18 4.99
C GLY A 98 9.82 0.96 4.12
N TYR A 99 8.70 0.28 4.38
CA TYR A 99 8.33 -0.93 3.64
C TYR A 99 8.03 -0.67 2.16
N LYS A 100 7.35 0.44 1.80
CA LYS A 100 7.11 0.76 0.39
C LYS A 100 8.44 0.90 -0.37
N HIS A 101 9.45 1.51 0.25
CA HIS A 101 10.78 1.66 -0.34
C HIS A 101 11.53 0.33 -0.53
N MET A 102 11.21 -0.68 0.28
CA MET A 102 11.70 -2.05 0.07
C MET A 102 11.04 -2.67 -1.16
N VAL A 103 9.72 -2.51 -1.32
CA VAL A 103 8.98 -2.95 -2.52
C VAL A 103 9.49 -2.23 -3.78
N GLU A 104 9.68 -0.91 -3.71
CA GLU A 104 10.16 -0.10 -4.83
C GLU A 104 11.50 -0.61 -5.37
N ARG A 105 12.43 -0.93 -4.48
CA ARG A 105 13.75 -1.47 -4.88
C ARG A 105 13.64 -2.86 -5.48
N ARG A 106 12.84 -3.74 -4.88
CA ARG A 106 12.69 -5.12 -5.36
C ARG A 106 12.03 -5.18 -6.75
N THR A 107 11.15 -4.22 -7.04
CA THR A 107 10.33 -4.22 -8.26
C THR A 107 10.75 -3.16 -9.28
N ASN A 108 11.70 -2.28 -8.93
CA ASN A 108 12.09 -1.11 -9.71
C ASN A 108 10.89 -0.26 -10.18
N THR A 109 9.88 -0.14 -9.32
CA THR A 109 8.60 0.53 -9.61
C THR A 109 8.26 1.47 -8.47
N TYR A 110 7.85 2.71 -8.76
CA TYR A 110 7.44 3.67 -7.72
C TYR A 110 6.14 3.21 -7.03
N ILE A 111 6.11 3.25 -5.69
CA ILE A 111 4.97 2.83 -4.88
C ILE A 111 4.55 3.98 -3.97
N THR A 112 3.26 4.35 -4.03
CA THR A 112 2.74 5.32 -3.07
C THR A 112 2.55 4.69 -1.69
N ASN A 113 2.72 5.47 -0.62
CA ASN A 113 2.55 4.96 0.74
C ASN A 113 1.15 4.39 0.97
N GLY A 114 0.13 5.06 0.41
CA GLY A 114 -1.24 4.58 0.43
C GLY A 114 -1.44 3.26 -0.30
N ALA A 115 -0.81 3.05 -1.47
CA ALA A 115 -0.92 1.78 -2.19
C ALA A 115 -0.37 0.60 -1.37
N PHE A 116 0.75 0.80 -0.65
CA PHE A 116 1.28 -0.21 0.25
C PHE A 116 0.32 -0.52 1.42
N ILE A 117 -0.26 0.52 2.04
CA ILE A 117 -1.24 0.37 3.13
C ILE A 117 -2.50 -0.35 2.63
N ALA A 118 -3.01 0.06 1.46
CA ALA A 118 -4.16 -0.59 0.83
C ALA A 118 -3.88 -2.07 0.57
N ALA A 119 -2.71 -2.42 0.04
CA ALA A 119 -2.31 -3.81 -0.16
C ALA A 119 -2.38 -4.63 1.13
N ALA A 120 -1.87 -4.10 2.25
CA ALA A 120 -1.95 -4.76 3.54
C ALA A 120 -3.40 -4.97 4.01
N LEU A 121 -4.24 -3.94 3.89
CA LEU A 121 -5.65 -4.00 4.28
C LEU A 121 -6.45 -4.97 3.40
N THR A 122 -6.17 -5.07 2.10
CA THR A 122 -6.81 -6.06 1.21
C THR A 122 -6.36 -7.51 1.47
N LEU A 123 -5.34 -7.71 2.32
CA LEU A 123 -4.88 -9.01 2.80
C LEU A 123 -5.28 -9.24 4.27
N ASP A 124 -6.16 -8.41 4.83
CA ASP A 124 -6.58 -8.44 6.24
C ASP A 124 -5.40 -8.35 7.23
N ILE A 125 -4.27 -7.77 6.81
CA ILE A 125 -3.12 -7.54 7.68
C ILE A 125 -3.43 -6.30 8.53
N PRO A 126 -3.38 -6.39 9.87
CA PRO A 126 -3.71 -5.26 10.72
C PRO A 126 -2.65 -4.15 10.59
N VAL A 127 -3.11 -2.90 10.59
CA VAL A 127 -2.27 -1.71 10.53
C VAL A 127 -2.50 -0.82 11.74
N LYS A 128 -1.48 -0.08 12.16
CA LYS A 128 -1.58 0.91 13.24
C LYS A 128 -0.88 2.20 12.86
N GLN A 129 -1.59 3.33 12.80
CA GLN A 129 -0.95 4.63 12.57
C GLN A 129 0.21 4.88 13.54
N CYS A 130 1.33 5.38 13.02
CA CYS A 130 2.52 5.65 13.82
C CYS A 130 2.28 6.79 14.83
N HIS A 131 1.46 7.77 14.44
CA HIS A 131 1.04 8.94 15.21
C HIS A 131 -0.32 9.43 14.65
N PRO A 132 -1.20 10.09 15.43
CA PRO A 132 -2.49 10.61 14.94
C PRO A 132 -2.40 11.53 13.72
N ASP A 133 -1.26 12.22 13.55
CA ASP A 133 -0.99 13.09 12.42
C ASP A 133 -0.05 12.48 11.36
N SER A 134 0.34 11.21 11.52
CA SER A 134 1.22 10.54 10.57
C SER A 134 0.41 9.81 9.49
N PRO A 135 0.77 9.95 8.21
CA PRO A 135 0.20 9.13 7.14
C PRO A 135 0.72 7.69 7.14
N ASN A 136 1.80 7.44 7.89
CA ASN A 136 2.46 6.16 7.96
C ASN A 136 1.85 5.26 9.04
N VAL A 137 1.92 3.95 8.80
CA VAL A 137 1.49 2.93 9.75
C VAL A 137 2.61 1.96 10.09
N TYR A 138 2.49 1.32 11.24
CA TYR A 138 3.21 0.12 11.61
C TYR A 138 2.41 -1.12 11.18
N LEU A 139 3.15 -2.16 10.76
CA LEU A 139 2.63 -3.47 10.42
C LEU A 139 3.30 -4.53 11.31
N PRO A 140 2.69 -5.69 11.52
CA PRO A 140 3.28 -6.76 12.32
C PRO A 140 4.29 -7.62 11.54
N ILE A 141 5.05 -7.06 10.59
CA ILE A 141 6.04 -7.83 9.81
C ILE A 141 7.22 -8.22 10.72
N SER A 142 7.65 -9.47 10.66
CA SER A 142 8.81 -9.97 11.39
C SER A 142 10.11 -9.44 10.78
N GLU A 143 10.96 -8.78 11.57
CA GLU A 143 12.32 -8.41 11.14
C GLU A 143 13.10 -9.61 10.61
N LYS A 144 12.87 -10.80 11.17
CA LYS A 144 13.56 -12.03 10.75
C LYS A 144 13.17 -12.50 9.35
N SER A 145 12.03 -12.05 8.83
CA SER A 145 11.63 -12.36 7.45
C SER A 145 12.10 -11.32 6.43
N LEU A 146 12.63 -10.19 6.87
CA LEU A 146 13.22 -9.19 5.96
C LEU A 146 14.58 -9.71 5.47
N THR A 147 14.79 -9.63 4.17
CA THR A 147 16.06 -10.05 3.55
C THR A 147 17.13 -8.96 3.66
N LYS A 148 18.40 -9.30 3.37
CA LYS A 148 19.46 -8.28 3.33
C LYS A 148 19.19 -7.27 2.21
N GLU A 149 18.63 -7.75 1.11
CA GLU A 149 18.20 -6.97 -0.03
C GLU A 149 17.15 -5.94 0.40
N ASP A 150 16.14 -6.35 1.18
CA ASP A 150 15.13 -5.42 1.74
C ASP A 150 15.77 -4.38 2.69
N LEU A 151 16.74 -4.80 3.51
CA LEU A 151 17.34 -3.96 4.57
C LEU A 151 18.47 -3.04 4.10
N SER A 152 19.12 -3.33 2.97
CA SER A 152 20.14 -2.46 2.33
C SER A 152 19.61 -1.11 1.82
N ALA A 153 18.37 -0.79 2.20
CA ALA A 153 17.55 0.32 1.77
C ALA A 153 17.86 1.69 2.44
N TRP A 154 18.99 1.84 3.14
CA TRP A 154 19.29 3.03 3.95
C TRP A 154 20.71 3.56 3.74
#